data_AF-A0A3B9M1V3-F1
#
_entry.id   AF-A0A3B9M1V3-F1
#
_cell.length_a   1.000
_cell.length_b   1.000
_cell.length_c   1.000
_cell.angle_alpha   90.00
_cell.angle_beta   90.00
_cell.angle_gamma   90.00
#
_symmetry.space_group_name_H-M   'P 1'
#
loop_
_entity.id
_entity.type
_entity.pdbx_description
1 polymer ?
#
loop_
_entity_poly.entity_id
_entity_poly.type
_entity_poly.pdbx_seq_one_letter_code
_entity_poly.pdbx_strand_id
1 'polypeptide(L)' 'MTEQDYTTVENSADTLSHYPGIPRLRLATAYIPPQVFREMFPLSEALNKGTLFPELYRPYRRYPMKGEV' A
#
# COMPACT_ATOMS: atom_id res chain seq x y z
N MET A 1 44.43 -3.54 16.02
CA MET A 1 43.96 -4.42 14.94
C MET A 1 42.65 -5.04 15.38
N THR A 2 41.52 -4.37 15.16
CA THR A 2 40.60 -4.58 14.02
C THR A 2 40.15 -6.02 13.86
N GLU A 3 38.91 -6.28 14.26
CA GLU A 3 37.93 -7.05 13.49
C GLU A 3 36.63 -6.25 13.62
N GLN A 4 36.48 -5.22 12.77
CA GLN A 4 35.16 -4.63 12.55
C GLN A 4 34.49 -5.49 11.49
N ASP A 5 33.52 -6.29 11.92
CA ASP A 5 32.71 -7.13 11.04
C ASP A 5 31.98 -6.24 10.03
N TYR A 6 32.49 -6.23 8.80
CA TYR A 6 31.95 -5.57 7.63
C TYR A 6 30.77 -6.38 7.08
N THR A 7 29.69 -6.45 7.84
CA THR A 7 28.39 -6.85 7.26
C THR A 7 27.79 -5.63 6.59
N THR A 8 28.16 -5.47 5.32
CA THR A 8 27.32 -5.04 4.19
C THR A 8 26.21 -4.04 4.53
N VAL A 9 26.40 -2.79 4.10
CA VAL A 9 25.36 -1.73 4.05
C VAL A 9 24.18 -2.24 3.20
N GLU A 10 23.04 -1.52 3.14
CA GLU A 10 22.11 -1.44 1.97
C GLU A 10 20.60 -1.50 2.32
N ASN A 11 20.13 -0.63 3.21
CA ASN A 11 18.87 0.13 3.07
C ASN A 11 18.62 0.97 4.33
N SER A 12 18.50 2.29 4.17
CA SER A 12 18.12 3.22 5.26
C SER A 12 16.77 2.88 5.92
N ALA A 13 15.97 2.02 5.30
CA ALA A 13 14.72 1.52 5.84
C ALA A 13 14.89 0.47 6.95
N ASP A 14 15.98 -0.30 6.96
CA ASP A 14 16.16 -1.38 7.95
C ASP A 14 16.50 -0.82 9.35
N THR A 15 17.11 0.38 9.40
CA THR A 15 17.43 1.09 10.66
C THR A 15 16.21 1.75 11.32
N LEU A 16 15.16 2.09 10.56
CA LEU A 16 13.92 2.67 11.10
C LEU A 16 13.03 1.66 11.83
N SER A 17 13.24 0.35 11.63
CA SER A 17 12.34 -0.69 12.17
C SER A 17 12.74 -1.26 13.54
N HIS A 18 13.85 -0.79 14.13
CA HIS A 18 14.37 -1.38 15.37
C HIS A 18 13.85 -0.70 16.64
N TYR A 19 12.52 -0.68 16.84
CA TYR A 19 11.95 -0.42 18.17
C TYR A 19 11.85 -1.75 18.93
N PRO A 20 12.43 -1.88 20.14
CA PRO A 20 12.31 -3.10 20.93
C PRO A 20 10.83 -3.40 21.23
N GLY A 21 10.38 -4.60 20.90
CA GLY A 21 8.99 -5.04 21.04
C GLY A 21 8.12 -4.90 19.79
N ILE A 22 8.63 -4.30 18.70
CA ILE A 22 7.94 -4.25 17.40
C ILE A 22 8.68 -5.19 16.42
N PRO A 23 7.99 -6.16 15.79
CA PRO A 23 8.62 -7.03 14.81
C PRO A 23 9.05 -6.21 13.59
N ARG A 24 10.14 -6.62 12.92
CA ARG A 24 10.55 -6.00 11.64
C ARG A 24 9.41 -6.11 10.63
N LEU A 25 8.79 -4.98 10.29
CA LEU A 25 7.73 -4.92 9.29
C LEU A 25 8.34 -4.76 7.90
N ARG A 26 7.80 -5.49 6.93
CA ARG A 26 8.13 -5.25 5.52
C ARG A 26 7.54 -3.91 5.10
N LEU A 27 8.32 -3.09 4.40
CA LEU A 27 7.80 -1.86 3.80
C LEU A 27 6.64 -2.17 2.84
N ALA A 28 5.69 -1.24 2.78
CA ALA A 28 4.60 -1.31 1.82
C ALA A 28 5.17 -1.36 0.39
N THR A 29 4.77 -2.36 -0.38
CA THR A 29 5.16 -2.49 -1.79
C THR A 29 4.08 -1.84 -2.64
N ALA A 30 4.47 -0.91 -3.50
CA ALA A 30 3.56 -0.35 -4.49
C ALA A 30 3.32 -1.39 -5.60
N TYR A 31 2.05 -1.77 -5.80
CA TYR A 31 1.65 -2.62 -6.91
C TYR A 31 1.01 -1.76 -8.00
N ILE A 32 1.61 -1.77 -9.20
CA ILE A 32 1.06 -1.11 -10.38
C ILE A 32 0.38 -2.20 -11.23
N PRO A 33 -0.95 -2.29 -11.23
CA PRO A 33 -1.64 -3.24 -12.10
C PRO A 33 -1.49 -2.83 -13.57
N PRO A 34 -1.40 -3.77 -14.52
CA PRO A 34 -1.53 -3.47 -15.93
C PRO A 34 -2.87 -2.78 -16.19
N GLN A 35 -2.84 -1.55 -16.68
CA GLN A 35 -4.03 -0.74 -16.93
C GLN A 35 -4.19 -0.50 -18.43
N VAL A 36 -5.30 -0.95 -18.99
CA VAL A 36 -5.66 -0.70 -20.40
C VAL A 36 -6.69 0.41 -20.41
N PHE A 37 -6.40 1.51 -21.11
CA PHE A 37 -7.37 2.59 -21.26
C PHE A 37 -8.60 2.11 -22.05
N ARG A 38 -9.79 2.19 -21.44
CA ARG A 38 -11.06 1.77 -22.08
C ARG A 38 -12.06 2.92 -22.14
N GLU A 39 -12.49 3.39 -20.97
CA GLU A 39 -13.54 4.37 -20.81
C GLU A 39 -13.25 5.24 -19.57
N MET A 40 -13.89 6.40 -19.51
CA MET A 40 -13.75 7.34 -18.40
C MET A 40 -15.12 7.70 -17.86
N PHE A 41 -15.23 7.84 -16.55
CA PHE A 41 -16.41 8.43 -15.95
C PHE A 41 -16.52 9.92 -16.35
N PRO A 42 -17.75 10.46 -16.45
CA PRO A 42 -17.95 11.90 -16.42
C PRO A 42 -17.31 12.50 -15.16
N LEU A 43 -16.83 13.74 -15.27
CA LEU A 43 -16.05 14.37 -14.20
C LEU A 43 -16.78 14.42 -12.84
N SER A 44 -18.09 14.69 -12.86
CA SER A 44 -18.92 14.69 -11.65
C SER A 44 -18.94 13.34 -10.94
N GLU A 45 -18.99 12.24 -11.70
CA GLU A 45 -18.96 10.89 -11.16
C GLU A 45 -17.56 10.49 -10.69
N ALA A 46 -16.52 10.86 -11.46
CA ALA A 46 -15.14 10.60 -11.11
C ALA A 46 -14.75 11.22 -9.76
N LEU A 47 -15.17 12.47 -9.51
CA LEU A 47 -14.94 13.16 -8.24
C LEU A 47 -15.66 12.47 -7.06
N ASN A 48 -16.89 11.99 -7.28
CA ASN A 48 -17.62 11.25 -6.25
C ASN A 48 -16.99 9.87 -5.95
N LYS A 49 -16.46 9.20 -6.97
CA LYS A 49 -15.86 7.86 -6.84
C LYS A 49 -14.40 7.87 -6.41
N GLY A 50 -13.71 9.01 -6.55
CA GLY A 50 -12.28 9.15 -6.27
C GLY A 50 -11.38 8.51 -7.35
N THR A 51 -11.93 8.20 -8.53
CA THR A 51 -11.18 7.67 -9.67
C THR A 51 -11.85 8.07 -10.98
N LEU A 52 -11.05 8.41 -12.00
CA LEU A 52 -11.53 8.67 -13.36
C LEU A 52 -11.84 7.36 -14.12
N PHE A 53 -11.13 6.29 -13.77
CA PHE A 53 -11.14 5.04 -14.51
C PHE A 53 -12.08 4.03 -13.84
N PRO A 54 -13.11 3.54 -14.56
CA PRO A 54 -14.06 2.56 -14.01
C PRO A 54 -13.42 1.28 -13.51
N GLU A 55 -12.39 0.79 -14.20
CA GLU A 55 -11.63 -0.41 -13.81
C GLU A 55 -10.91 -0.30 -12.45
N LEU A 56 -10.66 0.92 -11.97
CA LEU A 56 -10.04 1.18 -10.67
C LEU A 56 -11.07 1.37 -9.55
N TYR A 57 -12.36 1.50 -9.86
CA TYR A 57 -13.39 1.72 -8.85
C TYR A 57 -13.69 0.44 -8.08
N ARG A 58 -13.15 0.34 -6.86
CA ARG A 58 -13.29 -0.83 -5.97
C ARG A 58 -13.70 -0.40 -4.56
N PRO A 59 -14.98 -0.09 -4.30
CA PRO A 59 -15.44 0.30 -2.98
C PRO A 59 -15.23 -0.84 -1.97
N TYR A 60 -14.81 -0.50 -0.75
CA TYR A 60 -14.69 -1.48 0.32
C TYR A 60 -16.07 -2.10 0.59
N ARG A 61 -16.10 -3.44 0.64
CA ARG A 61 -17.32 -4.14 1.06
C ARG A 61 -17.62 -3.71 2.49
N ARG A 62 -18.85 -3.25 2.73
CA ARG A 62 -19.33 -3.10 4.10
C ARG A 62 -19.35 -4.50 4.71
N TYR A 63 -18.42 -4.75 5.63
CA TYR A 63 -18.58 -5.91 6.50
C TYR A 63 -19.80 -5.62 7.38
N PRO A 64 -20.80 -6.51 7.46
CA PRO A 64 -21.85 -6.34 8.45
C PRO A 64 -21.17 -6.29 9.81
N MET A 65 -21.42 -5.20 10.55
CA MET A 65 -21.00 -5.14 11.93
C MET A 65 -21.70 -6.29 12.65
N LYS A 66 -20.96 -7.02 13.49
CA LYS A 66 -21.48 -8.19 14.20
C LYS A 66 -22.66 -7.75 15.08
N GLY A 67 -23.89 -7.99 14.62
CA GLY A 67 -25.11 -7.66 15.37
C GLY A 67 -26.29 -7.04 14.60
N GLU A 68 -26.20 -6.78 13.29
CA GLU A 68 -27.37 -6.35 12.51
C GLU A 68 -28.11 -7.57 11.90
N VAL A 69 -29.23 -7.95 12.53
CA VAL A 69 -30.34 -8.77 11.98
C VAL A 69 -31.65 -8.06 12.25
#